data_AF-K2GIF8-F1
#
_entry.id   AF-K2GIF8-F1
#
_cell.length_a   1.000
_cell.length_b   1.000
_cell.length_c   1.000
_cell.angle_alpha   90.00
_cell.angle_beta   90.00
_cell.angle_gamma   90.00
#
_symmetry.space_group_name_H-M   'P 1'
#
loop_
_entity.id
_entity.type
_entity.pdbx_description
1 polymer ?
#
loop_
_entity_poly.entity_id
_entity_poly.type
_entity_poly.pdbx_seq_one_letter_code
_entity_poly.pdbx_strand_id
1 'polypeptide(L)'
;MQNATDNNTSRQELKFRRLVDYLVSDSKERIIKAAFPEIFSQKWFWKWRFHKWDVYDHTRETISNFKSMSFLPDKIKRYLNTQIDWISREALLLIAMAFHDSGKKPQFGITGKTKFHADYTMDNQFEAISERFHLTANQKEYVWNIIRYHDINPENLWPNEELFKTIWIYIEHNIISYCDLYATMWSDCSDEDLIIRRETVERRLLEIEI
;
A
#
# COMPACT_ATOMS: atom_id res chain seq x y z
N MET A 1 -28.36 -21.18 -6.53
CA MET A 1 -28.09 -20.11 -5.54
C MET A 1 -26.67 -19.52 -5.64
N GLN A 2 -25.72 -20.09 -6.40
CA GLN A 2 -24.37 -19.52 -6.56
C GLN A 2 -24.32 -18.18 -7.33
N ASN A 3 -25.20 -17.93 -8.31
CA ASN A 3 -25.15 -16.72 -9.15
C ASN A 3 -25.44 -15.38 -8.43
N ALA A 4 -26.02 -15.37 -7.23
CA ALA A 4 -26.35 -14.13 -6.53
C ALA A 4 -25.18 -13.62 -5.67
N THR A 5 -24.41 -14.53 -5.07
CA THR A 5 -23.30 -14.20 -4.17
C THR A 5 -22.09 -13.68 -4.94
N ASP A 6 -21.76 -14.31 -6.07
CA ASP A 6 -20.64 -13.88 -6.95
C ASP A 6 -20.88 -12.49 -7.56
N ASN A 7 -22.15 -12.14 -7.78
CA ASN A 7 -22.54 -10.81 -8.25
C ASN A 7 -22.40 -9.73 -7.17
N ASN A 8 -22.43 -10.07 -5.89
CA ASN A 8 -22.33 -9.09 -4.82
C ASN A 8 -20.88 -8.81 -4.42
N THR A 9 -20.04 -9.85 -4.38
CA THR A 9 -18.60 -9.74 -4.09
C THR A 9 -17.85 -8.93 -5.14
N SER A 10 -18.10 -9.21 -6.42
CA SER A 10 -17.56 -8.44 -7.55
C SER A 10 -17.98 -6.97 -7.52
N ARG A 11 -19.21 -6.67 -7.09
CA ARG A 11 -19.69 -5.29 -6.90
C ARG A 11 -18.98 -4.58 -5.76
N GLN A 12 -18.64 -5.29 -4.69
CA GLN A 12 -17.97 -4.71 -3.54
C GLN A 12 -16.50 -4.39 -3.84
N GLU A 13 -15.77 -5.30 -4.50
CA GLU A 13 -14.43 -5.01 -4.99
C GLU A 13 -14.43 -3.80 -5.95
N LEU A 14 -15.39 -3.74 -6.89
CA LEU A 14 -15.52 -2.59 -7.79
C LEU A 14 -15.75 -1.27 -7.04
N LYS A 15 -16.52 -1.28 -5.95
CA LYS A 15 -16.69 -0.10 -5.10
C LYS A 15 -15.37 0.32 -4.45
N PHE A 16 -14.56 -0.61 -3.98
CA PHE A 16 -13.26 -0.30 -3.39
C PHE A 16 -12.29 0.30 -4.39
N ARG A 17 -12.17 -0.31 -5.57
CA ARG A 17 -11.34 0.21 -6.65
C ARG A 17 -11.72 1.66 -6.98
N ARG A 18 -13.03 1.94 -7.07
CA ARG A 18 -13.53 3.32 -7.27
C ARG A 18 -13.21 4.27 -6.11
N LEU A 19 -13.26 3.82 -4.86
CA LEU A 19 -12.85 4.66 -3.72
C LEU A 19 -11.37 5.03 -3.82
N VAL A 20 -10.51 4.07 -4.17
CA VAL A 20 -9.09 4.31 -4.40
C VAL A 20 -8.86 5.20 -5.64
N ASP A 21 -9.66 5.07 -6.70
CA ASP A 21 -9.62 5.98 -7.85
C ASP A 21 -9.95 7.42 -7.47
N TYR A 22 -10.91 7.64 -6.56
CA TYR A 22 -11.20 8.97 -6.03
C TYR A 22 -10.03 9.54 -5.23
N LEU A 23 -9.36 8.72 -4.42
CA LEU A 23 -8.17 9.14 -3.69
C LEU A 23 -7.07 9.66 -4.63
N VAL A 24 -6.83 8.99 -5.76
CA VAL A 24 -5.81 9.42 -6.74
C VAL A 24 -6.25 10.66 -7.55
N SER A 25 -7.49 10.68 -8.03
CA SER A 25 -7.97 11.68 -9.02
C SER A 25 -8.32 13.07 -8.46
N ASP A 26 -8.16 13.31 -7.16
CA ASP A 26 -8.63 14.53 -6.45
C ASP A 26 -10.13 14.83 -6.61
N SER A 27 -10.88 13.87 -7.15
CA SER A 27 -12.30 14.04 -7.36
C SER A 27 -13.02 13.59 -6.09
N LYS A 28 -13.88 14.47 -5.56
CA LYS A 28 -14.80 14.17 -4.45
C LYS A 28 -14.14 14.10 -3.06
N GLU A 29 -13.49 15.18 -2.64
CA GLU A 29 -12.91 15.33 -1.28
C GLU A 29 -13.83 14.86 -0.15
N ARG A 30 -15.15 15.13 -0.23
CA ARG A 30 -16.12 14.65 0.76
C ARG A 30 -16.14 13.12 0.89
N ILE A 31 -16.01 12.40 -0.22
CA ILE A 31 -15.94 10.94 -0.23
C ILE A 31 -14.61 10.49 0.35
N ILE A 32 -13.50 11.14 -0.02
CA ILE A 32 -12.18 10.81 0.50
C ILE A 32 -12.13 11.01 2.02
N LYS A 33 -12.65 12.12 2.55
CA LYS A 33 -12.78 12.37 4.00
C LYS A 33 -13.57 11.28 4.73
N ALA A 34 -14.58 10.72 4.09
CA ALA A 34 -15.40 9.67 4.68
C ALA A 34 -14.75 8.28 4.58
N ALA A 35 -14.11 7.98 3.45
CA ALA A 35 -13.54 6.67 3.16
C ALA A 35 -12.12 6.49 3.72
N PHE A 36 -11.33 7.57 3.73
CA PHE A 36 -9.92 7.60 4.15
C PHE A 36 -9.63 8.77 5.11
N PRO A 37 -10.39 8.97 6.20
CA PRO A 37 -10.18 10.06 7.16
C PRO A 37 -8.75 10.07 7.73
N GLU A 38 -8.14 8.91 7.98
CA GLU A 38 -6.79 8.79 8.53
C GLU A 38 -5.76 9.42 7.59
N ILE A 39 -5.90 9.16 6.29
CA ILE A 39 -5.02 9.66 5.24
C ILE A 39 -5.31 11.12 4.94
N PHE A 40 -6.58 11.48 4.87
CA PHE A 40 -6.96 12.89 4.75
C PHE A 40 -6.38 13.73 5.90
N SER A 41 -6.31 13.16 7.11
CA SER A 41 -5.71 13.85 8.27
C SER A 41 -4.20 14.09 8.15
N GLN A 42 -3.52 13.36 7.25
CA GLN A 42 -2.10 13.54 6.92
C GLN A 42 -1.85 14.70 5.95
N LYS A 43 -2.90 15.32 5.39
CA LYS A 43 -2.77 16.49 4.52
C LYS A 43 -2.02 17.60 5.28
N TRP A 44 -1.04 18.21 4.60
CA TRP A 44 -0.12 19.19 5.15
C TRP A 44 0.84 18.68 6.25
N PHE A 45 0.89 17.37 6.50
CA PHE A 45 1.91 16.79 7.35
C PHE A 45 3.18 16.54 6.53
N TRP A 46 4.05 17.55 6.54
CA TRP A 46 5.34 17.51 5.86
C TRP A 46 6.38 16.85 6.75
N LYS A 47 7.09 15.86 6.21
CA LYS A 47 8.23 15.28 6.90
C LYS A 47 9.48 15.25 6.02
N TRP A 48 10.24 16.35 6.12
CA TRP A 48 11.70 16.44 5.92
C TRP A 48 12.29 16.26 4.50
N ARG A 49 13.50 16.84 4.40
CA ARG A 49 14.48 17.12 3.32
C ARG A 49 14.44 16.42 1.95
N PHE A 50 13.72 15.31 1.77
CA PHE A 50 13.80 14.47 0.57
C PHE A 50 12.44 14.14 -0.05
N HIS A 51 11.35 14.78 0.37
CA HIS A 51 10.02 14.49 -0.14
C HIS A 51 9.41 15.78 -0.70
N LYS A 52 8.96 15.70 -1.95
CA LYS A 52 8.27 16.77 -2.68
C LYS A 52 6.88 17.07 -2.13
N TRP A 53 6.29 16.09 -1.44
CA TRP A 53 4.88 16.10 -1.07
C TRP A 53 4.69 15.86 0.43
N ASP A 54 3.55 16.33 0.94
CA ASP A 54 3.06 15.86 2.23
C ASP A 54 2.69 14.36 2.16
N VAL A 55 2.45 13.74 3.31
CA VAL A 55 2.14 12.30 3.37
C VAL A 55 0.86 11.94 2.59
N TYR A 56 -0.11 12.84 2.47
CA TYR A 56 -1.34 12.61 1.72
C TYR A 56 -1.06 12.54 0.22
N ASP A 57 -0.37 13.53 -0.33
CA ASP A 57 -0.02 13.57 -1.75
C ASP A 57 1.03 12.51 -2.12
N HIS A 58 1.96 12.19 -1.22
CA HIS A 58 2.86 11.04 -1.36
C HIS A 58 2.08 9.73 -1.56
N THR A 59 1.14 9.44 -0.66
CA THR A 59 0.28 8.24 -0.74
C THR A 59 -0.46 8.16 -2.06
N ARG A 60 -0.99 9.30 -2.56
CA ARG A 60 -1.70 9.36 -3.84
C ARG A 60 -0.79 9.05 -5.02
N GLU A 61 0.42 9.61 -5.02
CA GLU A 61 1.38 9.34 -6.07
C GLU A 61 1.86 7.89 -6.04
N THR A 62 2.11 7.30 -4.86
CA THR A 62 2.45 5.87 -4.72
C THR A 62 1.41 4.99 -5.41
N ILE A 63 0.11 5.26 -5.18
CA ILE A 63 -0.97 4.50 -5.82
C ILE A 63 -1.03 4.78 -7.34
N SER A 64 -0.83 6.03 -7.76
CA SER A 64 -0.77 6.41 -9.18
C SER A 64 0.33 5.65 -9.92
N ASN A 65 1.53 5.60 -9.33
CA ASN A 65 2.69 4.89 -9.84
C ASN A 65 2.39 3.39 -9.98
N PHE A 66 1.78 2.78 -8.97
CA PHE A 66 1.36 1.38 -9.03
C PHE A 66 0.39 1.12 -10.20
N LYS A 67 -0.64 1.97 -10.37
CA LYS A 67 -1.60 1.83 -11.48
C LYS A 67 -0.97 2.02 -12.86
N SER A 68 0.09 2.81 -12.95
CA SER A 68 0.83 3.04 -14.20
C SER A 68 1.89 1.96 -14.50
N MET A 69 2.14 1.06 -13.55
CA MET A 69 3.19 0.05 -13.63
C MET A 69 2.89 -1.02 -14.69
N SER A 70 3.54 -0.95 -15.84
CA SER A 70 3.32 -1.91 -16.94
C SER A 70 4.27 -3.12 -16.92
N PHE A 71 5.40 -3.01 -16.22
CA PHE A 71 6.52 -3.95 -16.31
C PHE A 71 6.45 -5.16 -15.38
N LEU A 72 5.40 -5.29 -14.56
CA LEU A 72 5.28 -6.42 -13.64
C LEU A 72 5.36 -7.77 -14.39
N PRO A 73 6.20 -8.73 -13.94
CA PRO A 73 6.26 -10.05 -14.52
C PRO A 73 4.90 -10.76 -14.50
N ASP A 74 4.59 -11.58 -15.51
CA ASP A 74 3.28 -12.23 -15.61
C ASP A 74 2.92 -13.10 -14.40
N LYS A 75 3.92 -13.72 -13.76
CA LYS A 75 3.71 -14.47 -12.52
C LYS A 75 3.22 -13.58 -11.38
N ILE A 76 3.74 -12.35 -11.27
CA ILE A 76 3.32 -11.36 -10.28
C ILE A 76 1.93 -10.83 -10.62
N LYS A 77 1.64 -10.57 -11.90
CA LYS A 77 0.29 -10.20 -12.34
C LYS A 77 -0.74 -11.28 -12.00
N ARG A 78 -0.42 -12.56 -12.25
CA ARG A 78 -1.27 -13.69 -11.86
C ARG A 78 -1.46 -13.76 -10.35
N TYR A 79 -0.38 -13.58 -9.59
CA TYR A 79 -0.43 -13.52 -8.14
C TYR A 79 -1.38 -12.42 -7.63
N LEU A 80 -1.25 -11.19 -8.12
CA LEU A 80 -2.11 -10.06 -7.76
C LEU A 80 -3.59 -10.28 -8.13
N ASN A 81 -3.86 -11.06 -9.19
CA ASN A 81 -5.22 -11.45 -9.60
C ASN A 81 -5.83 -12.58 -8.75
N THR A 82 -5.06 -13.28 -7.93
CA THR A 82 -5.62 -14.30 -7.02
C THR A 82 -6.44 -13.64 -5.92
N GLN A 83 -7.47 -14.32 -5.45
CA GLN A 83 -8.36 -13.82 -4.40
C GLN A 83 -7.91 -14.26 -3.01
N ILE A 84 -8.15 -13.40 -2.01
CA ILE A 84 -8.23 -13.76 -0.60
C ILE A 84 -9.70 -13.63 -0.21
N ASP A 85 -10.30 -14.78 0.07
CA ASP A 85 -11.75 -14.96 0.10
C ASP A 85 -12.39 -14.47 -1.21
N TRP A 86 -12.90 -13.24 -1.25
CA TRP A 86 -13.64 -12.70 -2.38
C TRP A 86 -13.05 -11.41 -2.99
N ILE A 87 -11.94 -10.88 -2.45
CA ILE A 87 -11.24 -9.69 -2.97
C ILE A 87 -9.92 -10.13 -3.59
N SER A 88 -9.57 -9.58 -4.76
CA SER A 88 -8.24 -9.76 -5.35
C SER A 88 -7.11 -9.18 -4.48
N ARG A 89 -5.94 -9.81 -4.52
CA ARG A 89 -4.74 -9.28 -3.84
C ARG A 89 -4.36 -7.89 -4.31
N GLU A 90 -4.54 -7.60 -5.59
CA GLU A 90 -4.34 -6.25 -6.13
C GLU A 90 -5.22 -5.21 -5.41
N ALA A 91 -6.52 -5.50 -5.23
CA ALA A 91 -7.42 -4.57 -4.55
C ALA A 91 -7.07 -4.43 -3.05
N LEU A 92 -6.63 -5.51 -2.39
CA LEU A 92 -6.14 -5.43 -1.01
C LEU A 92 -4.82 -4.66 -0.89
N LEU A 93 -3.91 -4.84 -1.86
CA LEU A 93 -2.66 -4.09 -1.94
C LEU A 93 -2.93 -2.59 -2.11
N LEU A 94 -3.91 -2.21 -2.93
CA LEU A 94 -4.35 -0.82 -3.06
C LEU A 94 -4.88 -0.25 -1.73
N ILE A 95 -5.60 -1.04 -0.94
CA ILE A 95 -6.03 -0.64 0.41
C ILE A 95 -4.80 -0.47 1.31
N ALA A 96 -3.87 -1.43 1.31
CA ALA A 96 -2.66 -1.34 2.10
C ALA A 96 -1.81 -0.12 1.72
N MET A 97 -1.61 0.15 0.43
CA MET A 97 -0.96 1.36 -0.08
C MET A 97 -1.68 2.62 0.36
N ALA A 98 -3.02 2.64 0.38
CA ALA A 98 -3.75 3.79 0.89
C ALA A 98 -3.42 4.08 2.36
N PHE A 99 -3.13 3.06 3.18
CA PHE A 99 -2.93 3.23 4.62
C PHE A 99 -1.48 3.02 5.13
N HIS A 100 -0.52 2.73 4.25
CA HIS A 100 0.85 2.37 4.65
C HIS A 100 1.49 3.41 5.58
N ASP A 101 1.20 4.68 5.35
CA ASP A 101 1.73 5.83 6.09
C ASP A 101 0.76 6.47 7.10
N SER A 102 -0.44 5.91 7.31
CA SER A 102 -1.50 6.56 8.09
C SER A 102 -1.16 6.78 9.58
N GLY A 103 -0.15 6.08 10.09
CA GLY A 103 0.35 6.18 11.46
C GLY A 103 1.38 7.30 11.69
N LYS A 104 1.91 7.93 10.62
CA LYS A 104 3.02 8.89 10.73
C LYS A 104 2.68 10.10 11.63
N LYS A 105 1.60 10.82 11.33
CA LYS A 105 1.17 11.98 12.15
C LYS A 105 0.78 11.61 13.59
N PRO A 106 -0.04 10.56 13.86
CA PRO A 106 -0.30 10.11 15.23
C PRO A 106 0.96 9.80 16.02
N GLN A 107 1.90 9.06 15.42
CA GLN A 107 3.18 8.74 16.04
C GLN A 107 3.99 10.00 16.37
N PHE A 108 4.05 10.93 15.42
CA PHE A 108 4.77 12.19 15.61
C PHE A 108 4.21 12.99 16.78
N GLY A 109 2.88 13.05 16.91
CA GLY A 109 2.22 13.73 18.03
C GLY A 109 2.59 13.16 19.40
N ILE A 110 2.90 11.85 19.48
CA ILE A 110 3.24 11.16 20.73
C ILE A 110 4.75 11.21 21.01
N THR A 111 5.58 10.98 20.00
CA THR A 111 7.01 10.69 20.18
C THR A 111 7.94 11.77 19.64
N GLY A 112 7.43 12.71 18.84
CA GLY A 112 8.25 13.62 18.02
C GLY A 112 9.06 12.91 16.93
N LYS A 113 8.83 11.61 16.70
CA LYS A 113 9.50 10.76 15.72
C LYS A 113 8.46 10.12 14.78
N THR A 114 8.94 9.49 13.73
CA THR A 114 8.11 8.94 12.64
C THR A 114 8.67 7.59 12.12
N LYS A 115 9.52 6.93 12.91
CA LYS A 115 10.08 5.62 12.55
C LYS A 115 9.19 4.53 13.13
N PHE A 116 8.93 3.45 12.40
CA PHE A 116 8.01 2.38 12.86
C PHE A 116 6.58 2.91 13.06
N HIS A 117 6.10 3.77 12.15
CA HIS A 117 4.76 4.35 12.23
C HIS A 117 3.66 3.33 12.02
N ALA A 118 3.98 2.18 11.41
CA ALA A 118 3.03 1.11 11.23
C ALA A 118 2.37 0.73 12.56
N ASP A 119 3.15 0.54 13.64
CA ASP A 119 2.66 0.22 15.00
C ASP A 119 1.61 1.23 15.52
N TYR A 120 1.64 2.47 15.06
CA TYR A 120 0.66 3.50 15.44
C TYR A 120 -0.61 3.44 14.59
N THR A 121 -0.51 3.00 13.33
CA THR A 121 -1.68 2.57 12.53
C THR A 121 -2.36 1.38 13.19
N MET A 122 -1.54 0.46 13.72
CA MET A 122 -1.96 -0.81 14.33
C MET A 122 -2.89 -0.63 15.52
N ASP A 123 -2.47 0.18 16.49
CA ASP A 123 -3.17 0.28 17.77
C ASP A 123 -4.45 1.11 17.70
N ASN A 124 -4.59 2.02 16.71
CA ASN A 124 -5.62 3.06 16.75
C ASN A 124 -6.55 3.13 15.54
N GLN A 125 -6.17 2.55 14.40
CA GLN A 125 -6.87 2.81 13.14
C GLN A 125 -7.35 1.54 12.44
N PHE A 126 -6.65 0.42 12.65
CA PHE A 126 -6.81 -0.72 11.75
C PHE A 126 -8.16 -1.45 11.87
N GLU A 127 -8.75 -1.52 13.07
CA GLU A 127 -10.12 -2.04 13.22
C GLU A 127 -11.13 -1.18 12.47
N ALA A 128 -11.06 0.15 12.65
CA ALA A 128 -11.96 1.09 11.97
C ALA A 128 -11.82 1.02 10.44
N ILE A 129 -10.59 0.83 9.93
CA ILE A 129 -10.34 0.59 8.50
C ILE A 129 -10.99 -0.73 8.07
N SER A 130 -10.73 -1.82 8.80
CA SER A 130 -11.24 -3.15 8.47
C SER A 130 -12.78 -3.18 8.42
N GLU A 131 -13.43 -2.53 9.39
CA GLU A 131 -14.88 -2.40 9.45
C GLU A 131 -15.44 -1.57 8.28
N ARG A 132 -14.81 -0.43 7.95
CA ARG A 132 -15.24 0.47 6.87
C ARG A 132 -15.17 -0.18 5.50
N PHE A 133 -14.18 -1.05 5.30
CA PHE A 133 -14.02 -1.85 4.08
C PHE A 133 -14.64 -3.24 4.19
N HIS A 134 -15.33 -3.56 5.29
CA HIS A 134 -15.94 -4.87 5.54
C HIS A 134 -15.00 -6.05 5.21
N LEU A 135 -13.74 -5.94 5.62
CA LEU A 135 -12.72 -6.97 5.37
C LEU A 135 -13.00 -8.20 6.24
N THR A 136 -12.76 -9.38 5.67
CA THR A 136 -12.70 -10.63 6.44
C THR A 136 -11.43 -10.69 7.29
N ALA A 137 -11.35 -11.66 8.21
CA ALA A 137 -10.15 -11.88 9.02
C ALA A 137 -8.88 -12.12 8.17
N ASN A 138 -8.99 -12.94 7.10
CA ASN A 138 -7.87 -13.23 6.21
C ASN A 138 -7.43 -11.99 5.40
N GLN A 139 -8.39 -11.21 4.90
CA GLN A 139 -8.11 -9.97 4.16
C GLN A 139 -7.48 -8.91 5.05
N LYS A 140 -7.99 -8.81 6.29
CA LYS A 140 -7.44 -7.95 7.33
C LYS A 140 -5.99 -8.33 7.63
N GLU A 141 -5.69 -9.60 7.89
CA GLU A 141 -4.31 -10.06 8.13
C GLU A 141 -3.38 -9.78 6.94
N TYR A 142 -3.87 -9.95 5.72
CA TYR A 142 -3.08 -9.64 4.52
C TYR A 142 -2.73 -8.16 4.40
N VAL A 143 -3.75 -7.28 4.45
CA VAL A 143 -3.55 -5.81 4.40
C VAL A 143 -2.64 -5.35 5.54
N TRP A 144 -2.83 -5.97 6.70
CA TRP A 144 -2.04 -5.67 7.88
C TRP A 144 -0.56 -5.91 7.68
N ASN A 145 -0.20 -7.10 7.24
CA ASN A 145 1.19 -7.48 7.09
C ASN A 145 1.89 -6.53 6.11
N ILE A 146 1.22 -6.11 5.04
CA ILE A 146 1.76 -5.13 4.12
C ILE A 146 2.03 -3.80 4.82
N ILE A 147 1.04 -3.23 5.53
CA ILE A 147 1.20 -1.96 6.26
C ILE A 147 2.30 -2.08 7.32
N ARG A 148 2.38 -3.21 8.03
CA ARG A 148 3.36 -3.43 9.10
C ARG A 148 4.79 -3.47 8.60
N TYR A 149 5.01 -4.06 7.43
CA TYR A 149 6.35 -4.39 6.94
C TYR A 149 6.80 -3.60 5.71
N HIS A 150 5.97 -2.73 5.13
CA HIS A 150 6.33 -1.96 3.93
C HIS A 150 7.65 -1.18 4.09
N ASP A 151 7.91 -0.64 5.28
CA ASP A 151 9.06 0.23 5.56
C ASP A 151 10.29 -0.52 6.11
N ILE A 152 10.19 -1.84 6.27
CA ILE A 152 11.28 -2.65 6.82
C ILE A 152 11.94 -3.40 5.67
N ASN A 153 13.24 -3.14 5.46
CA ASN A 153 14.02 -3.91 4.48
C ASN A 153 13.90 -5.41 4.83
N PRO A 154 13.48 -6.26 3.87
CA PRO A 154 13.38 -7.71 4.05
C PRO A 154 14.60 -8.35 4.71
N GLU A 155 15.80 -7.83 4.41
CA GLU A 155 17.07 -8.33 4.98
C GLU A 155 17.23 -8.04 6.49
N ASN A 156 16.56 -7.01 7.00
CA ASN A 156 16.68 -6.54 8.39
C ASN A 156 15.63 -7.18 9.34
N LEU A 157 14.79 -8.09 8.85
CA LEU A 157 13.69 -8.68 9.62
C LEU A 157 14.07 -9.95 10.40
N TRP A 158 15.36 -10.23 10.56
CA TRP A 158 15.85 -11.37 11.33
C TRP A 158 15.61 -11.17 12.85
N PRO A 159 15.02 -12.13 13.60
CA PRO A 159 14.76 -13.54 13.28
C PRO A 159 13.30 -13.90 12.96
N ASN A 160 12.45 -12.98 12.51
CA ASN A 160 11.07 -13.28 12.11
C ASN A 160 10.98 -13.93 10.71
N GLU A 161 11.87 -14.90 10.45
CA GLU A 161 11.96 -15.66 9.20
C GLU A 161 10.62 -16.26 8.75
N GLU A 162 9.75 -16.68 9.69
CA GLU A 162 8.45 -17.28 9.35
C GLU A 162 7.51 -16.34 8.59
N LEU A 163 7.61 -15.03 8.86
CA LEU A 163 6.66 -14.07 8.30
C LEU A 163 7.00 -13.72 6.85
N PHE A 164 8.28 -13.52 6.53
CA PHE A 164 8.74 -13.31 5.14
C PHE A 164 9.04 -14.61 4.37
N LYS A 165 9.00 -15.78 5.02
CA LYS A 165 8.78 -17.05 4.31
C LYS A 165 7.46 -17.06 3.54
N THR A 166 6.52 -16.15 3.85
CA THR A 166 5.44 -15.83 2.92
C THR A 166 5.99 -14.94 1.81
N ILE A 167 6.43 -15.60 0.73
CA ILE A 167 6.91 -14.98 -0.51
C ILE A 167 6.07 -13.78 -1.01
N TRP A 168 4.81 -13.79 -0.64
CA TRP A 168 3.81 -12.73 -0.75
C TRP A 168 4.29 -11.37 -0.23
N ILE A 169 4.61 -11.24 1.07
CA ILE A 169 4.97 -9.96 1.70
C ILE A 169 6.19 -9.34 1.01
N TYR A 170 7.11 -10.18 0.53
CA TYR A 170 8.26 -9.73 -0.25
C TYR A 170 7.86 -9.11 -1.59
N ILE A 171 6.90 -9.70 -2.31
CA ILE A 171 6.36 -9.12 -3.55
C ILE A 171 5.76 -7.74 -3.25
N GLU A 172 4.86 -7.64 -2.26
CA GLU A 172 4.19 -6.38 -1.95
C GLU A 172 5.16 -5.29 -1.48
N HIS A 173 6.13 -5.64 -0.64
CA HIS A 173 7.18 -4.71 -0.20
C HIS A 173 7.96 -4.14 -1.38
N ASN A 174 8.39 -4.98 -2.32
CA ASN A 174 9.14 -4.51 -3.49
C ASN A 174 8.28 -3.61 -4.39
N ILE A 175 6.99 -3.93 -4.55
CA ILE A 175 6.06 -3.10 -5.32
C ILE A 175 5.88 -1.73 -4.65
N ILE A 176 5.60 -1.67 -3.34
CA ILE A 176 5.39 -0.42 -2.61
C ILE A 176 6.67 0.42 -2.61
N SER A 177 7.80 -0.20 -2.28
CA SER A 177 9.10 0.48 -2.29
C SER A 177 9.40 1.11 -3.65
N TYR A 178 9.13 0.40 -4.74
CA TYR A 178 9.26 0.97 -6.07
C TYR A 178 8.37 2.21 -6.26
N CYS A 179 7.09 2.11 -5.88
CA CYS A 179 6.14 3.19 -6.06
C CYS A 179 6.48 4.43 -5.20
N ASP A 180 6.93 4.23 -3.97
CA ASP A 180 7.36 5.29 -3.04
C ASP A 180 8.62 6.00 -3.52
N LEU A 181 9.53 5.28 -4.18
CA LEU A 181 10.74 5.88 -4.75
C LEU A 181 10.42 6.89 -5.84
N TYR A 182 9.52 6.54 -6.77
CA TYR A 182 9.02 7.51 -7.76
C TYR A 182 8.29 8.65 -7.07
N ALA A 183 7.63 8.35 -5.95
CA ALA A 183 6.86 9.33 -5.23
C ALA A 183 7.69 10.29 -4.34
N THR A 184 9.00 10.13 -4.24
CA THR A 184 9.82 10.93 -3.30
C THR A 184 10.91 11.77 -3.97
N MET A 185 11.43 11.37 -5.13
CA MET A 185 12.81 11.74 -5.47
C MET A 185 13.05 12.69 -6.66
N TRP A 186 12.03 13.39 -7.18
CA TRP A 186 12.23 14.24 -8.37
C TRP A 186 13.18 15.45 -8.18
N SER A 187 13.66 15.77 -6.97
CA SER A 187 14.63 16.87 -6.77
C SER A 187 16.10 16.48 -6.85
N ASP A 188 16.47 15.21 -6.60
CA ASP A 188 17.88 14.81 -6.37
C ASP A 188 18.29 13.45 -7.00
N CYS A 189 17.44 12.84 -7.82
CA CYS A 189 17.71 11.55 -8.45
C CYS A 189 17.78 11.70 -9.98
N SER A 190 18.87 11.24 -10.59
CA SER A 190 19.01 11.26 -12.05
C SER A 190 18.10 10.23 -12.71
N ASP A 191 17.78 10.42 -14.00
CA ASP A 191 17.04 9.42 -14.78
C ASP A 191 17.75 8.06 -14.80
N GLU A 192 19.09 8.06 -14.76
CA GLU A 192 19.92 6.86 -14.71
C GLU A 192 19.74 6.10 -13.38
N ASP A 193 19.73 6.79 -12.25
CA ASP A 193 19.46 6.19 -10.94
C ASP A 193 18.06 5.56 -10.87
N LEU A 194 17.05 6.19 -11.50
CA LEU A 194 15.70 5.66 -11.59
C LEU A 194 15.65 4.37 -12.42
N ILE A 195 16.38 4.32 -13.54
CA ILE A 195 16.50 3.11 -14.37
C ILE A 195 17.15 1.97 -13.57
N ILE A 196 18.29 2.21 -12.92
CA ILE A 196 19.01 1.18 -12.14
C ILE A 196 18.12 0.61 -11.03
N ARG A 197 17.35 1.46 -10.34
CA ARG A 197 16.44 1.01 -9.28
C ARG A 197 15.25 0.25 -9.82
N ARG A 198 14.69 0.68 -10.96
CA ARG A 198 13.64 -0.07 -11.67
C ARG A 198 14.14 -1.46 -12.04
N GLU A 199 15.29 -1.57 -12.69
CA GLU A 199 15.91 -2.83 -13.06
C GLU A 199 16.18 -3.71 -11.83
N THR A 200 16.57 -3.10 -10.70
CA THR A 200 16.77 -3.83 -9.44
C THR A 200 15.48 -4.44 -8.91
N VAL A 201 14.38 -3.68 -8.90
CA VAL A 201 13.06 -4.19 -8.49
C VAL A 201 12.54 -5.23 -9.47
N GLU A 202 12.65 -4.98 -10.77
CA GLU A 202 12.28 -5.95 -11.81
C GLU A 202 13.03 -7.27 -11.64
N ARG A 203 14.35 -7.21 -11.48
CA ARG A 203 15.18 -8.40 -11.22
C ARG A 203 14.74 -9.13 -9.97
N ARG A 204 14.56 -8.42 -8.84
CA ARG A 204 14.07 -9.02 -7.59
C ARG A 204 12.74 -9.72 -7.79
N LEU A 205 11.78 -9.07 -8.45
CA LEU A 205 10.46 -9.67 -8.74
C LEU A 205 10.54 -10.86 -9.72
N LEU A 206 11.51 -10.86 -10.62
CA LEU A 206 11.78 -11.98 -11.54
C LEU A 206 12.44 -13.17 -10.85
N GLU A 207 13.16 -12.98 -9.75
CA GLU A 207 13.82 -14.07 -8.99
C GLU A 207 12.86 -14.81 -8.04
N ILE A 208 11.67 -14.27 -7.77
CA ILE A 208 10.68 -14.85 -6.84
C ILE A 208 10.02 -16.11 -7.41
N GLU A 209 10.19 -17.27 -6.76
CA GLU A 209 9.55 -18.55 -7.16
C GLU A 209 8.16 -18.73 -6.53
N ILE A 210 7.10 -18.45 -7.31
CA ILE A 210 5.67 -18.47 -6.90
C ILE A 210 5.00 -19.80 -7.25
#